data_AF-A0A1Z8WWM0-F1
#
_entry.id   AF-A0A1Z8WWM0-F1
#
_cell.length_a   1.000
_cell.length_b   1.000
_cell.length_c   1.000
_cell.angle_alpha   90.00
_cell.angle_beta   90.00
_cell.angle_gamma   90.00
#
_symmetry.space_group_name_H-M   'P 1'
#
loop_
_entity.id
_entity.type
_entity.pdbx_description
1 polymer ?
#
loop_
_entity_poly.entity_id
_entity_poly.type
_entity_poly.pdbx_seq_one_letter_code
_entity_poly.pdbx_strand_id
1 'polypeptide(L)'
;MIIKKDELFGDILFVIQLFAAICFCGAQIYVFTTNIEGASITWVLFWLGFVFINLVLSIQAFFDAKDRIIKQTVINYAAWTVSITITFSVLLWQGAKWSAVDSITSTIVGIGFVSLLIYKFKKKLNIYNPRLKSGTAILLKAVPQLMLAYNIILFGGSGIATYTIIIGHIMINLRIFQVSLSARVVGWDENRKSIVFGELGNELSWIVATIAWIIFR
;
A
#
# COMPACT_ATOMS: atom_id res chain seq x y z
N MET A 1 -9.19 27.86 -21.97
CA MET A 1 -9.19 27.33 -20.59
C MET A 1 -7.73 27.14 -20.17
N ILE A 2 -7.22 27.97 -19.26
CA ILE A 2 -5.81 27.89 -18.81
C ILE A 2 -5.75 26.79 -17.74
N ILE A 3 -5.19 25.63 -18.09
CA ILE A 3 -4.96 24.56 -17.12
C ILE A 3 -3.87 25.02 -16.15
N LYS A 4 -4.16 24.99 -14.85
CA LYS A 4 -3.15 25.30 -13.83
C LYS A 4 -2.06 24.23 -13.87
N LYS A 5 -0.78 24.63 -13.74
CA LYS A 5 0.36 23.69 -13.83
C LYS A 5 0.19 22.49 -12.90
N ASP A 6 -0.29 22.71 -11.67
CA ASP A 6 -0.52 21.63 -10.69
C ASP A 6 -1.57 20.61 -11.14
N GLU A 7 -2.60 21.05 -11.86
CA GLU A 7 -3.63 20.15 -12.39
C GLU A 7 -3.10 19.28 -13.52
N LEU A 8 -2.26 19.85 -14.40
CA LEU A 8 -1.60 19.09 -15.47
C LEU A 8 -0.66 18.03 -14.89
N PHE A 9 0.14 18.40 -13.87
CA PHE A 9 0.98 17.42 -13.17
C PHE A 9 0.15 16.35 -12.48
N GLY A 10 -0.95 16.73 -11.81
CA GLY A 10 -1.89 15.78 -11.21
C GLY A 10 -2.45 14.77 -12.22
N ASP A 11 -2.85 15.24 -13.42
CA ASP A 11 -3.35 14.39 -14.50
C ASP A 11 -2.29 13.39 -15.01
N ILE A 12 -1.05 13.84 -15.21
CA ILE A 12 0.05 12.98 -15.65
C ILE A 12 0.32 11.90 -14.58
N LEU A 13 0.42 12.30 -13.31
CA LEU A 13 0.63 11.36 -12.20
C LEU A 13 -0.51 10.34 -12.10
N PHE A 14 -1.74 10.79 -12.29
CA PHE A 14 -2.92 9.93 -12.26
C PHE A 14 -2.87 8.84 -13.35
N VAL A 15 -2.62 9.23 -14.60
CA VAL A 15 -2.56 8.29 -15.73
C VAL A 15 -1.42 7.29 -15.56
N ILE A 16 -0.22 7.76 -15.18
CA ILE A 16 0.94 6.89 -14.94
C ILE A 16 0.61 5.87 -13.84
N GLN A 17 -0.03 6.31 -12.75
CA GLN A 17 -0.36 5.43 -11.64
C GLN A 17 -1.41 4.36 -11.99
N LEU A 18 -2.41 4.69 -12.80
CA LEU A 18 -3.39 3.70 -13.28
C LEU A 18 -2.73 2.66 -14.19
N PHE A 19 -1.91 3.10 -15.14
CA PHE A 19 -1.20 2.20 -16.04
C PHE A 19 -0.24 1.29 -15.26
N ALA A 20 0.52 1.87 -14.34
CA ALA A 20 1.44 1.13 -13.49
C ALA A 20 0.72 0.14 -12.56
N ALA A 21 -0.50 0.44 -12.08
CA ALA A 21 -1.30 -0.54 -11.33
C ALA A 21 -1.60 -1.79 -12.16
N ILE A 22 -1.97 -1.60 -13.43
CA ILE A 22 -2.24 -2.70 -14.37
C ILE A 22 -0.95 -3.49 -14.63
N CYS A 23 0.16 -2.82 -14.93
CA CYS A 23 1.43 -3.48 -15.19
C CYS A 23 1.96 -4.25 -13.97
N PHE A 24 1.90 -3.64 -12.79
CA PHE A 24 2.32 -4.25 -11.53
C PHE A 24 1.50 -5.50 -11.25
N CYS A 25 0.17 -5.37 -11.19
CA CYS A 25 -0.69 -6.49 -10.83
C CYS A 25 -0.72 -7.55 -11.94
N GLY A 26 -0.68 -7.16 -13.22
CA GLY A 26 -0.59 -8.09 -14.34
C GLY A 26 0.68 -8.94 -14.27
N ALA A 27 1.84 -8.32 -14.00
CA ALA A 27 3.09 -9.04 -13.82
C ALA A 27 3.04 -9.99 -12.61
N GLN A 28 2.51 -9.53 -11.48
CA GLN A 28 2.43 -10.37 -10.27
C GLN A 28 1.43 -11.52 -10.43
N ILE A 29 0.29 -11.27 -11.06
CA ILE A 29 -0.71 -12.30 -11.40
C ILE A 29 -0.07 -13.36 -12.30
N TYR A 30 0.63 -12.94 -13.37
CA TYR A 30 1.33 -13.85 -14.26
C TYR A 30 2.33 -14.73 -13.50
N VAL A 31 3.16 -14.13 -12.65
CA VAL A 31 4.11 -14.91 -11.83
C VAL A 31 3.37 -15.89 -10.93
N PHE A 32 2.33 -15.47 -10.21
CA PHE A 32 1.54 -16.37 -9.38
C PHE A 32 0.91 -17.54 -10.13
N THR A 33 0.56 -17.39 -11.42
CA THR A 33 0.07 -18.54 -12.20
C THR A 33 1.10 -19.65 -12.43
N THR A 34 2.38 -19.38 -12.14
CA THR A 34 3.49 -20.31 -12.38
C THR A 34 4.29 -20.62 -11.12
N ASN A 35 4.44 -19.65 -10.21
CA ASN A 35 5.20 -19.79 -8.98
C ASN A 35 4.70 -18.82 -7.90
N ILE A 36 4.50 -19.35 -6.69
CA ILE A 36 4.09 -18.58 -5.50
C ILE A 36 5.16 -18.62 -4.39
N GLU A 37 6.37 -19.08 -4.70
CA GLU A 37 7.53 -19.12 -3.80
C GLU A 37 7.86 -17.73 -3.22
N GLY A 38 8.15 -17.70 -1.92
CA GLY A 38 8.40 -16.44 -1.20
C GLY A 38 7.16 -15.57 -0.95
N ALA A 39 6.01 -15.82 -1.60
CA ALA A 39 4.77 -15.12 -1.31
C ALA A 39 4.02 -15.73 -0.11
N SER A 40 3.28 -14.89 0.62
CA SER A 40 2.45 -15.32 1.73
C SER A 40 1.04 -14.73 1.64
N ILE A 41 0.06 -15.41 2.24
CA ILE A 41 -1.34 -14.96 2.26
C ILE A 41 -1.44 -13.60 2.94
N THR A 42 -0.78 -13.45 4.10
CA THR A 42 -0.79 -12.23 4.90
C THR A 42 -0.11 -11.06 4.21
N TRP A 43 0.88 -11.30 3.34
CA TRP A 43 1.49 -10.22 2.57
C TRP A 43 0.47 -9.53 1.67
N VAL A 44 -0.24 -10.29 0.84
CA VAL A 44 -1.21 -9.73 -0.11
C VAL A 44 -2.49 -9.28 0.61
N LEU A 45 -2.96 -10.04 1.61
CA LEU A 45 -4.15 -9.69 2.39
C LEU A 45 -3.98 -8.38 3.15
N PHE A 46 -2.87 -8.20 3.86
CA PHE A 46 -2.64 -6.96 4.60
C PHE A 46 -2.29 -5.80 3.66
N TRP A 47 -1.67 -6.07 2.51
CA TRP A 47 -1.54 -5.06 1.47
C TRP A 47 -2.92 -4.57 0.98
N LEU A 48 -3.89 -5.45 0.77
CA LEU A 48 -5.27 -5.05 0.47
C LEU A 48 -5.86 -4.16 1.57
N GLY A 49 -5.67 -4.54 2.83
CA GLY A 49 -6.08 -3.74 3.98
C GLY A 49 -5.43 -2.35 4.01
N PHE A 50 -4.13 -2.25 3.72
CA PHE A 50 -3.41 -0.98 3.61
C PHE A 50 -4.01 -0.06 2.54
N VAL A 51 -4.26 -0.60 1.34
CA VAL A 51 -4.85 0.19 0.24
C VAL A 51 -6.26 0.63 0.58
N PHE A 52 -7.05 -0.22 1.23
CA PHE A 52 -8.39 0.13 1.69
C PHE A 52 -8.39 1.26 2.73
N ILE A 53 -7.47 1.22 3.70
CA ILE A 53 -7.37 2.29 4.71
C ILE A 53 -6.99 3.62 4.06
N ASN A 54 -6.05 3.62 3.12
CA ASN A 54 -5.70 4.83 2.39
C ASN A 54 -6.82 5.30 1.44
N LEU A 55 -7.62 4.39 0.87
CA LEU A 55 -8.83 4.75 0.14
C LEU A 55 -9.78 5.55 1.06
N VAL A 56 -10.05 5.05 2.26
CA VAL A 56 -10.91 5.74 3.24
C VAL A 56 -10.33 7.12 3.61
N LEU A 57 -9.03 7.21 3.88
CA LEU A 57 -8.37 8.49 4.16
C LEU A 57 -8.49 9.47 2.99
N SER A 58 -8.32 9.00 1.75
CA SER A 58 -8.40 9.84 0.56
C SER A 58 -9.83 10.35 0.29
N ILE A 59 -10.83 9.50 0.55
CA ILE A 59 -12.25 9.88 0.47
C ILE A 59 -12.56 10.98 1.49
N GLN A 60 -12.08 10.81 2.73
CA GLN A 60 -12.27 11.82 3.78
C GLN A 60 -11.54 13.13 3.43
N ALA A 61 -10.29 13.05 2.97
CA ALA A 61 -9.53 14.22 2.51
C ALA A 61 -10.24 14.98 1.37
N PHE A 62 -10.92 14.26 0.46
CA PHE A 62 -11.73 14.85 -0.60
C PHE A 62 -12.99 15.53 -0.07
N PHE A 63 -13.66 14.94 0.92
CA PHE A 63 -14.82 15.55 1.55
C PHE A 63 -14.47 16.78 2.41
N ASP A 64 -13.31 16.76 3.06
CA ASP A 64 -12.82 17.88 3.87
C ASP A 64 -12.43 19.07 2.97
N ALA A 65 -11.72 18.80 1.86
CA ALA A 65 -11.34 19.81 0.89
C ALA A 65 -11.41 19.21 -0.53
N LYS A 66 -12.43 19.63 -1.27
CA LYS A 66 -12.70 19.16 -2.63
C LYS A 66 -11.66 19.74 -3.60
N ASP A 67 -10.67 18.94 -3.95
CA ASP A 67 -9.78 19.22 -5.06
C ASP A 67 -9.72 18.04 -6.05
N ARG A 68 -9.30 18.35 -7.27
CA ARG A 68 -9.25 17.37 -8.36
C ARG A 68 -8.15 16.32 -8.15
N ILE A 69 -7.03 16.71 -7.56
CA ILE A 69 -5.86 15.84 -7.38
C ILE A 69 -6.16 14.77 -6.33
N ILE A 70 -6.79 15.13 -5.21
CA ILE A 70 -7.22 14.13 -4.22
C ILE A 70 -8.33 13.22 -4.76
N LYS A 71 -9.23 13.72 -5.61
CA LYS A 71 -10.22 12.87 -6.30
C LYS A 71 -9.53 11.82 -7.17
N GLN A 72 -8.45 12.16 -7.85
CA GLN A 72 -7.64 11.20 -8.60
C GLN A 72 -6.96 10.19 -7.67
N THR A 73 -6.45 10.63 -6.51
CA THR A 73 -5.92 9.72 -5.48
C THR A 73 -6.97 8.71 -4.99
N VAL A 74 -8.22 9.14 -4.80
CA VAL A 74 -9.35 8.24 -4.49
C VAL A 74 -9.53 7.18 -5.57
N ILE A 75 -9.56 7.60 -6.84
CA ILE A 75 -9.71 6.68 -7.98
C ILE A 75 -8.52 5.71 -8.06
N ASN A 76 -7.29 6.21 -7.84
CA ASN A 76 -6.10 5.38 -7.79
C ASN A 76 -6.21 4.31 -6.70
N TYR A 77 -6.53 4.67 -5.46
CA TYR A 77 -6.68 3.67 -4.40
C TYR A 77 -7.83 2.69 -4.65
N ALA A 78 -8.92 3.13 -5.28
CA ALA A 78 -10.01 2.24 -5.68
C ALA A 78 -9.52 1.23 -6.75
N ALA A 79 -8.81 1.69 -7.77
CA ALA A 79 -8.23 0.82 -8.80
C ALA A 79 -7.25 -0.20 -8.19
N TRP A 80 -6.34 0.24 -7.32
CA TRP A 80 -5.42 -0.65 -6.60
C TRP A 80 -6.16 -1.66 -5.72
N THR A 81 -7.25 -1.27 -5.07
CA THR A 81 -8.06 -2.19 -4.25
C THR A 81 -8.59 -3.33 -5.11
N VAL A 82 -9.14 -3.02 -6.29
CA VAL A 82 -9.61 -4.04 -7.24
C VAL A 82 -8.45 -4.91 -7.74
N SER A 83 -7.36 -4.32 -8.20
CA SER A 83 -6.22 -5.05 -8.75
C SER A 83 -5.56 -5.99 -7.73
N ILE A 84 -5.42 -5.56 -6.47
CA ILE A 84 -4.89 -6.39 -5.39
C ILE A 84 -5.88 -7.48 -5.01
N THR A 85 -7.19 -7.20 -5.00
CA THR A 85 -8.21 -8.22 -4.75
C THR A 85 -8.08 -9.37 -5.76
N ILE A 86 -7.95 -9.05 -7.05
CA ILE A 86 -7.73 -10.06 -8.11
C ILE A 86 -6.41 -10.81 -7.88
N THR A 87 -5.33 -10.09 -7.58
CA THR A 87 -4.01 -10.69 -7.29
C THR A 87 -4.09 -11.68 -6.11
N PHE A 88 -4.83 -11.31 -5.06
CA PHE A 88 -5.08 -12.16 -3.90
C PHE A 88 -5.90 -13.40 -4.27
N SER A 89 -6.97 -13.24 -5.06
CA SER A 89 -7.77 -14.37 -5.55
C SER A 89 -6.94 -15.36 -6.36
N VAL A 90 -6.02 -14.88 -7.21
CA VAL A 90 -5.11 -15.75 -7.99
C VAL A 90 -4.15 -16.50 -7.07
N LEU A 91 -3.57 -15.84 -6.07
CA LEU A 91 -2.71 -16.48 -5.07
C LEU A 91 -3.43 -17.64 -4.36
N LEU A 92 -4.67 -17.42 -3.91
CA LEU A 92 -5.48 -18.45 -3.27
C LEU A 92 -5.87 -19.57 -4.24
N TRP A 93 -6.21 -19.23 -5.48
CA TRP A 93 -6.54 -20.20 -6.52
C TRP A 93 -5.38 -21.14 -6.85
N GLN A 94 -4.15 -20.62 -6.81
CA GLN A 94 -2.91 -21.40 -6.96
C GLN A 94 -2.57 -22.27 -5.75
N GLY A 95 -3.42 -22.29 -4.73
CA GLY A 95 -3.28 -23.19 -3.60
C GLY A 95 -2.29 -22.70 -2.55
N ALA A 96 -2.05 -21.38 -2.46
CA ALA A 96 -1.31 -20.81 -1.34
C ALA A 96 -1.93 -21.26 0.00
N LYS A 97 -1.09 -21.84 0.85
CA LYS A 97 -1.50 -22.35 2.17
C LYS A 97 -1.05 -21.39 3.25
N TRP A 98 -1.85 -21.31 4.32
CA TRP A 98 -1.46 -20.57 5.51
C TRP A 98 -0.18 -21.16 6.11
N SER A 99 0.84 -20.32 6.26
CA SER A 99 2.18 -20.72 6.71
C SER A 99 2.47 -20.27 8.15
N ALA A 100 3.60 -20.72 8.69
CA ALA A 100 4.09 -20.21 9.97
C ALA A 100 4.40 -18.70 9.92
N VAL A 101 4.89 -18.20 8.77
CA VAL A 101 5.14 -16.77 8.54
C VAL A 101 3.84 -15.98 8.60
N ASP A 102 2.73 -16.52 8.07
CA ASP A 102 1.41 -15.89 8.16
C ASP A 102 0.93 -15.77 9.61
N SER A 103 1.13 -16.81 10.43
CA SER A 103 0.80 -16.79 11.85
C SER A 103 1.62 -15.74 12.61
N ILE A 104 2.94 -15.66 12.37
CA ILE A 104 3.81 -14.66 13.00
C ILE A 104 3.42 -13.25 12.57
N THR A 105 3.25 -13.03 11.26
CA THR A 105 2.86 -11.72 10.69
C THR A 105 1.53 -11.26 11.29
N SER A 106 0.53 -12.13 11.32
CA SER A 106 -0.80 -11.83 11.89
C SER A 106 -0.73 -11.52 13.38
N THR A 107 0.13 -12.23 14.12
CA THR A 107 0.33 -12.00 15.55
C THR A 107 0.95 -10.62 15.80
N ILE A 108 2.01 -10.26 15.07
CA ILE A 108 2.66 -8.94 15.20
C ILE A 108 1.67 -7.82 14.84
N VAL A 109 0.94 -7.98 13.74
CA VAL A 109 -0.11 -7.02 13.33
C VAL A 109 -1.21 -6.93 14.39
N GLY A 110 -1.66 -8.05 14.96
CA GLY A 110 -2.64 -8.10 16.04
C GLY A 110 -2.18 -7.38 17.31
N ILE A 111 -0.94 -7.59 17.75
CA ILE A 111 -0.34 -6.87 18.88
C ILE A 111 -0.25 -5.37 18.56
N GLY A 112 0.10 -5.00 17.33
CA GLY A 112 0.09 -3.61 16.86
C GLY A 112 -1.30 -2.98 16.93
N PHE A 113 -2.34 -3.69 16.51
CA PHE A 113 -3.73 -3.24 16.62
C PHE A 113 -4.16 -3.02 18.07
N VAL A 114 -3.86 -3.97 18.96
CA VAL A 114 -4.13 -3.82 20.40
C VAL A 114 -3.41 -2.58 20.95
N SER A 115 -2.16 -2.36 20.55
CA SER A 115 -1.39 -1.17 20.95
C SER A 115 -2.03 0.13 20.46
N LEU A 116 -2.53 0.18 19.22
CA LEU A 116 -3.26 1.33 18.68
C LEU A 116 -4.60 1.56 19.42
N LEU A 117 -5.30 0.50 19.82
CA LEU A 117 -6.51 0.60 20.62
C LEU A 117 -6.21 1.18 22.01
N ILE A 118 -5.17 0.70 22.68
CA ILE A 118 -4.72 1.27 23.97
C ILE A 118 -4.37 2.75 23.80
N TYR A 119 -3.64 3.11 22.74
CA TYR A 119 -3.33 4.50 22.43
C TYR A 119 -4.58 5.35 22.21
N LYS A 120 -5.55 4.84 21.42
CA LYS A 120 -6.86 5.47 21.22
C LYS A 120 -7.54 5.76 22.56
N PHE A 121 -7.66 4.77 23.45
CA PHE A 121 -8.32 4.92 24.74
C PHE A 121 -7.59 5.94 25.64
N LYS A 122 -6.26 5.85 25.75
CA LYS A 122 -5.44 6.79 26.53
C LYS A 122 -5.55 8.24 26.04
N LYS A 123 -5.68 8.44 24.73
CA LYS A 123 -5.79 9.77 24.11
C LYS A 123 -7.22 10.20 23.80
N LYS A 124 -8.23 9.39 24.19
CA LYS A 124 -9.67 9.62 23.92
C LYS A 124 -9.96 9.95 22.44
N LEU A 125 -9.26 9.27 21.53
CA LEU A 125 -9.40 9.50 20.10
C LEU A 125 -10.65 8.81 19.54
N ASN A 126 -11.30 9.45 18.56
CA ASN A 126 -12.33 8.81 17.76
C ASN A 126 -11.71 7.72 16.86
N ILE A 127 -12.41 6.60 16.61
CA ILE A 127 -11.96 5.54 15.69
C ILE A 127 -11.75 6.05 14.26
N TYR A 128 -12.45 7.11 13.86
CA TYR A 128 -12.28 7.75 12.57
C TYR A 128 -11.04 8.66 12.49
N ASN A 129 -10.29 8.82 13.59
CA ASN A 129 -9.12 9.70 13.65
C ASN A 129 -8.07 9.28 12.61
N PRO A 130 -7.58 10.22 11.77
CA PRO A 130 -6.64 9.91 10.69
C PRO A 130 -5.32 9.28 11.19
N ARG A 131 -4.85 9.65 12.38
CA ARG A 131 -3.59 9.11 12.94
C ARG A 131 -3.70 7.64 13.30
N LEU A 132 -4.86 7.20 13.79
CA LEU A 132 -5.09 5.77 14.05
C LEU A 132 -5.09 4.98 12.74
N LYS A 133 -5.73 5.53 11.70
CA LYS A 133 -5.73 4.93 10.35
C LYS A 133 -4.32 4.88 9.76
N SER A 134 -3.52 5.93 9.91
CA SER A 134 -2.11 5.92 9.48
C SER A 134 -1.32 4.83 10.20
N GLY A 135 -1.46 4.72 11.53
CA GLY A 135 -0.85 3.64 12.30
C GLY A 135 -1.28 2.26 11.82
N THR A 136 -2.57 2.07 11.56
CA THR A 136 -3.10 0.83 10.97
C THR A 136 -2.52 0.56 9.58
N ALA A 137 -2.45 1.56 8.71
CA ALA A 137 -1.87 1.43 7.37
C ALA A 137 -0.40 0.99 7.46
N ILE A 138 0.40 1.62 8.32
CA ILE A 138 1.80 1.24 8.54
C ILE A 138 1.89 -0.22 9.01
N LEU A 139 1.09 -0.65 9.98
CA LEU A 139 1.09 -2.04 10.45
C LEU A 139 0.73 -3.02 9.32
N LEU A 140 -0.29 -2.70 8.54
CA LEU A 140 -0.79 -3.54 7.45
C LEU A 140 0.14 -3.57 6.22
N LYS A 141 1.18 -2.73 6.17
CA LYS A 141 2.09 -2.71 5.03
C LYS A 141 3.53 -3.01 5.41
N ALA A 142 4.05 -2.32 6.42
CA ALA A 142 5.44 -2.46 6.81
C ALA A 142 5.73 -3.82 7.41
N VAL A 143 4.93 -4.28 8.37
CA VAL A 143 5.11 -5.61 8.98
C VAL A 143 5.09 -6.73 7.94
N PRO A 144 4.06 -6.88 7.09
CA PRO A 144 4.04 -7.93 6.07
C PRO A 144 5.15 -7.79 5.02
N GLN A 145 5.63 -6.60 4.69
CA GLN A 145 6.77 -6.43 3.78
C GLN A 145 8.10 -6.82 4.43
N LEU A 146 8.29 -6.53 5.72
CA LEU A 146 9.45 -7.01 6.47
C LEU A 146 9.43 -8.55 6.61
N MET A 147 8.24 -9.12 6.85
CA MET A 147 8.07 -10.57 6.89
C MET A 147 8.21 -11.21 5.50
N LEU A 148 7.82 -10.51 4.43
CA LEU A 148 8.11 -10.92 3.06
C LEU A 148 9.63 -10.97 2.82
N ALA A 149 10.38 -9.94 3.26
CA ALA A 149 11.84 -9.93 3.15
C ALA A 149 12.45 -11.15 3.85
N TYR A 150 11.98 -11.47 5.06
CA TYR A 150 12.36 -12.68 5.79
C TYR A 150 12.00 -13.96 5.02
N ASN A 151 10.80 -14.03 4.44
CA ASN A 151 10.34 -15.18 3.67
C ASN A 151 11.19 -15.39 2.41
N ILE A 152 11.58 -14.31 1.74
CA ILE A 152 12.49 -14.32 0.59
C ILE A 152 13.86 -14.86 0.97
N ILE A 153 14.40 -14.47 2.13
CA ILE A 153 15.70 -14.97 2.61
C ILE A 153 15.65 -16.49 2.86
N LEU A 154 14.53 -17.00 3.38
CA LEU A 154 14.39 -18.41 3.71
C LEU A 154 14.08 -19.29 2.49
N PHE A 155 13.25 -18.81 1.58
CA PHE A 155 12.63 -19.63 0.55
C PHE A 155 12.83 -19.10 -0.87
N GLY A 156 13.65 -18.06 -1.08
CA GLY A 156 13.86 -17.45 -2.39
C GLY A 156 12.80 -16.40 -2.76
N GLY A 157 13.17 -15.51 -3.69
CA GLY A 157 12.34 -14.39 -4.16
C GLY A 157 11.65 -14.59 -5.51
N SER A 158 11.69 -15.80 -6.08
CA SER A 158 11.30 -16.10 -7.46
C SER A 158 9.80 -15.88 -7.75
N GLY A 159 8.92 -16.05 -6.76
CA GLY A 159 7.48 -15.78 -6.87
C GLY A 159 7.12 -14.29 -6.78
N ILE A 160 8.10 -13.40 -6.64
CA ILE A 160 7.90 -11.95 -6.69
C ILE A 160 8.38 -11.42 -8.04
N ALA A 161 7.47 -10.82 -8.81
CA ALA A 161 7.81 -10.35 -10.16
C ALA A 161 8.82 -9.19 -10.11
N THR A 162 9.79 -9.16 -11.02
CA THR A 162 10.75 -8.05 -11.12
C THR A 162 10.06 -6.70 -11.30
N TYR A 163 9.01 -6.67 -12.11
CA TYR A 163 8.22 -5.45 -12.33
C TYR A 163 7.51 -4.99 -11.06
N THR A 164 7.07 -5.91 -10.20
CA THR A 164 6.50 -5.59 -8.87
C THR A 164 7.51 -4.82 -8.01
N ILE A 165 8.77 -5.23 -8.01
CA ILE A 165 9.83 -4.54 -7.25
C ILE A 165 10.02 -3.10 -7.73
N ILE A 166 10.30 -2.92 -9.02
CA ILE A 166 10.64 -1.62 -9.60
C ILE A 166 9.44 -0.68 -9.60
N ILE A 167 8.30 -1.15 -10.11
CA ILE A 167 7.08 -0.34 -10.17
C ILE A 167 6.60 -0.01 -8.76
N GLY A 168 6.81 -0.90 -7.77
CA GLY A 168 6.51 -0.64 -6.37
C GLY A 168 7.13 0.67 -5.87
N HIS A 169 8.45 0.82 -5.99
CA HIS A 169 9.15 2.05 -5.59
C HIS A 169 8.62 3.30 -6.31
N ILE A 170 8.50 3.21 -7.64
CA ILE A 170 8.01 4.33 -8.45
C ILE A 170 6.63 4.75 -7.95
N MET A 171 5.73 3.80 -7.76
CA MET A 171 4.34 4.06 -7.40
C MET A 171 4.16 4.67 -6.02
N ILE A 172 4.92 4.21 -5.04
CA ILE A 172 4.86 4.74 -3.68
C ILE A 172 5.30 6.21 -3.69
N ASN A 173 6.41 6.51 -4.36
CA ASN A 173 6.93 7.87 -4.49
C ASN A 173 6.00 8.78 -5.29
N LEU A 174 5.42 8.30 -6.40
CA LEU A 174 4.41 9.06 -7.17
C LEU A 174 3.19 9.39 -6.32
N ARG A 175 2.78 8.49 -5.42
CA ARG A 175 1.62 8.71 -4.57
C ARG A 175 1.88 9.72 -3.46
N ILE A 176 3.04 9.61 -2.80
CA ILE A 176 3.50 10.62 -1.83
C ILE A 176 3.53 12.00 -2.52
N PHE A 177 4.08 12.06 -3.73
CA PHE A 177 4.15 13.28 -4.51
C PHE A 177 2.77 13.82 -4.89
N GLN A 178 1.85 12.98 -5.38
CA GLN A 178 0.49 13.38 -5.76
C GLN A 178 -0.29 13.93 -4.57
N VAL A 179 -0.22 13.28 -3.41
CA VAL A 179 -0.89 13.77 -2.19
C VAL A 179 -0.25 15.08 -1.70
N SER A 180 1.07 15.20 -1.80
CA SER A 180 1.78 16.44 -1.47
C SER A 180 1.40 17.58 -2.41
N LEU A 181 1.17 17.30 -3.69
CA LEU A 181 0.71 18.27 -4.68
C LEU A 181 -0.73 18.73 -4.35
N SER A 182 -1.63 17.81 -4.01
CA SER A 182 -2.97 18.16 -3.51
C SER A 182 -2.87 19.06 -2.27
N ALA A 183 -2.01 18.74 -1.30
CA ALA A 183 -1.81 19.56 -0.11
C ALA A 183 -1.22 20.95 -0.41
N ARG A 184 -0.45 21.13 -1.49
CA ARG A 184 -0.01 22.46 -1.94
C ARG A 184 -1.17 23.32 -2.45
N VAL A 185 -2.19 22.70 -3.05
CA VAL A 185 -3.35 23.40 -3.61
C VAL A 185 -4.34 23.82 -2.52
N VAL A 186 -4.62 22.95 -1.53
CA VAL A 186 -5.67 23.18 -0.52
C VAL A 186 -5.18 23.26 0.93
N GLY A 187 -3.88 23.11 1.17
CA GLY A 187 -3.29 23.04 2.51
C GLY A 187 -3.19 21.61 3.06
N TRP A 188 -2.43 21.46 4.13
CA TRP A 188 -2.25 20.17 4.83
C TRP A 188 -3.30 19.95 5.91
N ASP A 189 -4.11 18.91 5.75
CA ASP A 189 -4.95 18.33 6.80
C ASP A 189 -4.39 17.00 7.33
N GLU A 190 -5.02 16.47 8.37
CA GLU A 190 -4.57 15.24 9.03
C GLU A 190 -4.79 13.98 8.15
N ASN A 191 -5.77 13.95 7.25
CA ASN A 191 -5.96 12.82 6.32
C ASN A 191 -4.84 12.78 5.28
N ARG A 192 -4.52 13.91 4.63
CA ARG A 192 -3.40 13.99 3.67
C ARG A 192 -2.06 13.63 4.31
N LYS A 193 -1.79 14.15 5.52
CA LYS A 193 -0.58 13.76 6.29
C LYS A 193 -0.56 12.26 6.59
N SER A 194 -1.70 11.70 7.02
CA SER A 194 -1.82 10.30 7.40
C SER A 194 -1.58 9.34 6.24
N ILE A 195 -2.03 9.71 5.03
CA ILE A 195 -1.72 8.96 3.80
C ILE A 195 -0.21 8.98 3.54
N VAL A 196 0.41 10.16 3.57
CA VAL A 196 1.86 10.30 3.34
C VAL A 196 2.67 9.49 4.35
N PHE A 197 2.33 9.53 5.64
CA PHE A 197 3.00 8.71 6.64
C PHE A 197 2.84 7.21 6.40
N GLY A 198 1.66 6.77 5.95
CA GLY A 198 1.43 5.38 5.56
C GLY A 198 2.29 4.95 4.37
N GLU A 199 2.38 5.79 3.34
CA GLU A 199 3.20 5.51 2.16
C GLU A 199 4.71 5.62 2.43
N LEU A 200 5.15 6.49 3.35
CA LEU A 200 6.55 6.50 3.79
C LEU A 200 6.92 5.20 4.51
N GLY A 201 6.03 4.71 5.40
CA GLY A 201 6.20 3.40 6.02
C GLY A 201 6.31 2.28 4.99
N ASN A 202 5.44 2.31 3.97
CA ASN A 202 5.45 1.39 2.84
C ASN A 202 6.78 1.44 2.07
N GLU A 203 7.29 2.63 1.71
CA GLU A 203 8.55 2.74 0.97
C GLU A 203 9.73 2.17 1.75
N LEU A 204 9.85 2.52 3.03
CA LEU A 204 10.96 2.07 3.86
C LEU A 204 11.00 0.55 4.00
N SER A 205 9.84 -0.08 4.24
CA SER A 205 9.77 -1.55 4.30
C SER A 205 9.92 -2.21 2.93
N TRP A 206 9.49 -1.54 1.85
CA TRP A 206 9.68 -2.06 0.50
C TRP A 206 11.16 -2.03 0.08
N ILE A 207 11.93 -1.03 0.50
CA ILE A 207 13.41 -1.03 0.33
C ILE A 207 14.03 -2.28 0.94
N VAL A 208 13.62 -2.65 2.16
CA VAL A 208 14.13 -3.86 2.84
C VAL A 208 13.75 -5.13 2.05
N ALA A 209 12.49 -5.25 1.61
CA ALA A 209 12.05 -6.38 0.79
C ALA A 209 12.81 -6.46 -0.54
N THR A 210 13.08 -5.32 -1.17
CA THR A 210 13.86 -5.23 -2.42
C THR A 210 15.31 -5.66 -2.22
N ILE A 211 15.95 -5.26 -1.12
CA ILE A 211 17.32 -5.71 -0.81
C ILE A 211 17.37 -7.22 -0.64
N ALA A 212 16.44 -7.80 0.13
CA ALA A 212 16.33 -9.25 0.28
C ALA A 212 16.11 -9.93 -1.07
N TRP A 213 15.23 -9.38 -1.91
CA TRP A 213 14.95 -9.91 -3.24
C TRP A 213 16.17 -9.86 -4.17
N ILE A 214 16.95 -8.78 -4.17
CA ILE A 214 18.16 -8.68 -5.01
C ILE A 214 19.20 -9.75 -4.63
N ILE A 215 19.33 -10.05 -3.34
CA ILE A 215 20.36 -10.96 -2.83
C ILE A 215 19.94 -12.44 -2.94
N PHE A 216 18.64 -12.74 -2.75
CA PHE A 216 18.12 -14.11 -2.59
C PHE A 216 17.10 -14.50 -3.68
N ARG A 217 17.16 -13.88 -4.85
CA ARG A 217 16.39 -14.33 -6.03
C ARG A 217 17.12 -15.40 -6.82
#